data_AF-A0A218Q7Z5-F1
#
_entry.id   AF-A0A218Q7Z5-F1
#
_cell.length_a   1.000
_cell.length_b   1.000
_cell.length_c   1.000
_cell.angle_alpha   90.00
_cell.angle_beta   90.00
_cell.angle_gamma   90.00
#
_symmetry.space_group_name_H-M   'P 1'
#
loop_
_entity.id
_entity.type
_entity.pdbx_description
1 polymer ?
#
loop_
_entity_poly.entity_id
_entity_poly.type
_entity_poly.pdbx_seq_one_letter_code
_entity_poly.pdbx_strand_id
1 'polypeptide(L)'
;MASIVKSSQDIVLFGRQKDIKLAILQAMTNQRTIWNKDVGQIVGLPVADVQRPRRQERILNIIFKSKEKPPWKVRGENPTRASYHIPNCKKRLTWEQIRKAAAPFTWGEYRATATMSSGRQMAVYGSTKEEAVKVVRSLATLSVDKIVKLRVSDDVQVDPDKIKLPTRYYPCYATLIAEPTDLAGKPRQGKKAYGKTRRRLDLYREPDDKSPLG
;
A
#
# COMPACT_ATOMS: atom_id res chain seq x y z
N MET A 1 -45.00 35.44 26.45
CA MET A 1 -43.84 34.55 26.28
C MET A 1 -44.09 33.72 25.03
N ALA A 2 -43.19 33.75 24.05
CA ALA A 2 -43.31 32.94 22.84
C ALA A 2 -42.66 31.58 23.07
N SER A 3 -43.31 30.50 22.64
CA SER A 3 -42.79 29.13 22.71
C SER A 3 -42.48 28.61 21.32
N ILE A 4 -41.38 27.86 21.20
CA ILE A 4 -40.91 27.25 19.95
C ILE A 4 -41.03 25.74 20.11
N VAL A 5 -41.84 25.09 19.27
CA VAL A 5 -41.95 23.63 19.19
C VAL A 5 -41.36 23.20 17.85
N LYS A 6 -40.39 22.28 17.86
CA LYS A 6 -39.75 21.76 16.65
C LYS A 6 -40.33 20.40 16.27
N SER A 7 -40.84 20.27 15.05
CA SER A 7 -40.99 18.99 14.34
C SER A 7 -40.03 18.97 13.14
N SER A 8 -39.72 17.82 12.55
CA SER A 8 -38.46 17.59 11.82
C SER A 8 -38.15 18.50 10.63
N GLN A 9 -39.10 19.28 10.09
CA GLN A 9 -38.83 20.31 9.07
C GLN A 9 -39.63 21.62 9.22
N ASP A 10 -40.55 21.71 10.19
CA ASP A 10 -41.42 22.87 10.35
C ASP A 10 -41.12 23.62 11.66
N ILE A 11 -40.95 24.94 11.57
CA ILE A 11 -40.82 25.84 12.72
C ILE A 11 -42.14 26.56 12.91
N VAL A 12 -42.92 26.14 13.90
CA VAL A 12 -44.18 26.81 14.27
C VAL A 12 -43.91 27.77 15.42
N LEU A 13 -44.26 29.05 15.23
CA LEU A 13 -44.03 30.12 16.21
C LEU A 13 -45.37 30.65 16.73
N PHE A 14 -45.55 30.68 18.05
CA PHE A 14 -46.73 31.24 18.70
C PHE A 14 -46.34 32.44 19.59
N GLY A 15 -47.04 33.57 19.46
CA GLY A 15 -46.75 34.77 20.25
C GLY A 15 -47.42 36.05 19.75
N ARG A 16 -47.07 37.19 20.38
CA ARG A 16 -47.53 38.52 19.93
C ARG A 16 -46.78 38.90 18.64
N GLN A 17 -47.44 39.63 17.74
CA GLN A 17 -46.93 39.92 16.40
C GLN A 17 -45.54 40.59 16.39
N LYS A 18 -45.23 41.45 17.37
CA LYS A 18 -43.91 42.10 17.49
C LYS A 18 -42.80 41.10 17.82
N ASP A 19 -43.08 40.12 18.69
CA ASP A 19 -42.11 39.12 19.14
C ASP A 19 -41.87 38.06 18.05
N ILE A 20 -42.92 37.70 17.29
CA ILE A 20 -42.83 36.75 16.17
C ILE A 20 -41.91 37.27 15.07
N LYS A 21 -41.98 38.57 14.72
CA LYS A 21 -41.12 39.14 13.67
C LYS A 21 -39.63 39.01 14.01
N LEU A 22 -39.26 39.22 15.27
CA LEU A 22 -37.89 39.07 15.72
C LEU A 22 -37.45 37.59 15.69
N ALA A 23 -38.31 36.68 16.14
CA ALA A 23 -38.05 35.25 16.14
C ALA A 23 -37.88 34.68 14.71
N ILE A 24 -38.67 35.16 13.74
CA ILE A 24 -38.53 34.76 12.32
C ILE A 24 -37.16 35.17 11.75
N LEU A 25 -36.72 36.40 12.00
CA LEU A 25 -35.41 36.88 11.53
C LEU A 25 -34.25 36.03 12.09
N GLN A 26 -34.34 35.66 13.38
CA GLN A 26 -33.37 34.78 14.02
C GLN A 26 -33.41 33.36 13.43
N ALA A 27 -34.61 32.81 13.20
CA ALA A 27 -34.79 31.50 12.60
C ALA A 27 -34.23 31.43 11.17
N MET A 28 -34.48 32.45 10.34
CA MET A 28 -33.96 32.52 8.97
C MET A 28 -32.42 32.62 8.93
N THR A 29 -31.82 33.39 9.84
CA THR A 29 -30.36 33.52 9.93
C THR A 29 -29.72 32.19 10.34
N ASN A 30 -30.33 31.50 11.30
CA ASN A 30 -29.87 30.19 11.75
C ASN A 30 -30.04 29.12 10.65
N GLN A 31 -31.14 29.14 9.91
CA GLN A 31 -31.39 28.21 8.81
C GLN A 31 -30.36 28.38 7.67
N ARG A 32 -30.00 29.62 7.32
CA ARG A 32 -28.95 29.89 6.31
C ARG A 32 -27.58 29.33 6.73
N THR A 33 -27.22 29.46 8.00
CA THR A 33 -25.97 28.90 8.53
C THR A 33 -25.97 27.37 8.52
N ILE A 34 -27.11 26.74 8.81
CA ILE A 34 -27.25 25.27 8.76
C ILE A 34 -27.20 24.77 7.31
N TRP A 35 -27.91 25.42 6.39
CA TRP A 35 -27.91 25.03 4.98
C TRP A 35 -26.54 25.21 4.32
N ASN A 36 -25.79 26.24 4.73
CA ASN A 36 -24.42 26.47 4.24
C ASN A 36 -23.36 25.55 4.88
N LYS A 37 -23.71 24.71 5.88
CA LYS A 37 -22.79 23.68 6.40
C LYS A 37 -22.71 22.44 5.49
N ASP A 38 -23.73 22.18 4.68
CA ASP A 38 -23.78 21.03 3.76
C ASP A 38 -23.22 21.32 2.37
N VAL A 39 -22.89 22.58 2.05
CA VAL A 39 -22.01 22.88 0.92
C VAL A 39 -20.59 22.61 1.39
N GLY A 40 -20.19 21.34 1.37
CA GLY A 40 -18.91 20.85 1.84
C GLY A 40 -17.79 21.79 1.39
N GLN A 41 -17.31 22.60 2.32
CA GLN A 41 -16.11 23.37 2.13
C GLN A 41 -15.00 22.33 2.03
N ILE A 42 -14.65 21.94 0.80
CA ILE A 42 -13.46 21.14 0.55
C ILE A 42 -12.32 22.04 0.97
N VAL A 43 -11.94 21.97 2.25
CA VAL A 43 -10.71 22.54 2.77
C VAL A 43 -9.63 21.71 2.09
N GLY A 44 -9.26 22.14 0.89
CA GLY A 44 -8.17 21.54 0.14
C GLY A 44 -6.95 21.64 1.02
N LEU A 45 -6.45 20.50 1.49
CA LEU A 45 -5.09 20.42 2.00
C LEU A 45 -4.20 21.12 0.95
N PRO A 46 -3.39 22.11 1.35
CA PRO A 46 -2.55 22.83 0.40
C PRO A 46 -1.75 21.80 -0.40
N VAL A 47 -1.73 21.96 -1.72
CA VAL A 47 -1.15 20.96 -2.66
C VAL A 47 0.31 20.63 -2.30
N ALA A 48 1.00 21.53 -1.61
CA ALA A 48 2.35 21.34 -1.08
C ALA A 48 2.46 20.20 -0.03
N ASP A 49 1.40 19.93 0.75
CA ASP A 49 1.43 18.93 1.83
C ASP A 49 1.15 17.51 1.35
N VAL A 50 0.55 17.35 0.16
CA VAL A 50 0.28 16.03 -0.41
C VAL A 50 1.53 15.54 -1.12
N GLN A 51 2.40 14.84 -0.37
CA GLN A 51 3.57 14.18 -0.94
C GLN A 51 3.12 13.14 -1.99
N ARG A 52 3.22 13.52 -3.28
CA ARG A 52 2.88 12.61 -4.38
C ARG A 52 3.95 11.53 -4.48
N PRO A 53 3.56 10.25 -4.65
CA PRO A 53 4.54 9.20 -4.83
C PRO A 53 5.36 9.45 -6.08
N ARG A 54 6.68 9.32 -5.97
CA ARG A 54 7.57 9.45 -7.14
C ARG A 54 7.25 8.37 -8.17
N ARG A 55 7.47 8.70 -9.45
CA ARG A 55 7.29 7.74 -10.54
C ARG A 55 8.11 6.47 -10.28
N GLN A 56 7.53 5.30 -10.56
CA GLN A 56 8.24 4.02 -10.48
C GLN A 56 8.95 3.76 -11.79
N GLU A 57 10.26 3.56 -11.74
CA GLU A 57 11.00 3.11 -12.93
C GLU A 57 11.10 1.59 -12.97
N ARG A 58 11.32 0.97 -11.80
CA ARG A 58 11.61 -0.46 -11.68
C ARG A 58 10.84 -1.08 -10.50
N ILE A 59 10.29 -2.26 -10.73
CA ILE A 59 9.55 -3.05 -9.73
C ILE A 59 10.18 -4.43 -9.68
N LEU A 60 10.58 -4.88 -8.50
CA LEU A 60 11.03 -6.24 -8.29
C LEU A 60 9.96 -7.02 -7.53
N ASN A 61 9.37 -8.02 -8.16
CA ASN A 61 8.38 -8.90 -7.56
C ASN A 61 9.06 -10.20 -7.17
N ILE A 62 9.19 -10.48 -5.89
CA ILE A 62 9.75 -11.74 -5.39
C ILE A 62 8.61 -12.63 -4.93
N ILE A 63 8.61 -13.86 -5.43
CA ILE A 63 7.58 -14.83 -5.12
C ILE A 63 8.16 -15.94 -4.28
N PHE A 64 7.50 -16.18 -3.16
CA PHE A 64 7.81 -17.20 -2.19
C PHE A 64 6.74 -18.29 -2.22
N LYS A 65 7.12 -19.53 -1.95
CA LYS A 65 6.20 -20.67 -1.81
C LYS A 65 6.51 -21.47 -0.55
N SER A 66 5.52 -22.19 -0.04
CA SER A 66 5.70 -23.07 1.13
C SER A 66 6.62 -24.27 0.88
N LYS A 67 6.83 -24.65 -0.38
CA LYS A 67 7.72 -25.74 -0.76
C LYS A 67 9.13 -25.21 -1.05
N GLU A 68 10.15 -25.92 -0.57
CA GLU A 68 11.56 -25.54 -0.77
C GLU A 68 12.05 -25.77 -2.19
N LYS A 69 11.73 -26.94 -2.78
CA LYS A 69 12.30 -27.40 -4.06
C LYS A 69 11.21 -27.64 -5.11
N PRO A 70 11.48 -27.37 -6.40
CA PRO A 70 10.63 -27.82 -7.50
C PRO A 70 10.62 -29.36 -7.57
N PRO A 71 9.56 -30.02 -8.10
CA PRO A 71 8.40 -29.44 -8.77
C PRO A 71 7.46 -28.74 -7.78
N TRP A 72 6.98 -27.55 -8.15
CA TRP A 72 6.16 -26.75 -7.23
C TRP A 72 4.79 -27.37 -6.99
N LYS A 73 4.24 -28.13 -7.93
CA LYS A 73 2.97 -28.86 -7.76
C LYS A 73 3.25 -30.25 -7.21
N VAL A 74 2.51 -30.66 -6.20
CA VAL A 74 2.55 -32.03 -5.65
C VAL A 74 1.14 -32.58 -5.72
N ARG A 75 0.95 -33.71 -6.41
CA ARG A 75 -0.37 -34.36 -6.55
C ARG A 75 -1.49 -33.43 -7.06
N GLY A 76 -1.14 -32.45 -7.91
CA GLY A 76 -2.09 -31.48 -8.48
C GLY A 76 -2.34 -30.23 -7.62
N GLU A 77 -1.97 -30.24 -6.35
CA GLU A 77 -2.14 -29.09 -5.45
C GLU A 77 -1.06 -28.03 -5.65
N ASN A 78 -1.49 -26.76 -5.60
CA ASN A 78 -0.57 -25.63 -5.65
C ASN A 78 -0.16 -25.25 -4.22
N PRO A 79 1.15 -25.11 -3.94
CA PRO A 79 1.62 -24.66 -2.65
C PRO A 79 1.18 -23.22 -2.42
N THR A 80 0.98 -22.87 -1.16
CA THR A 80 0.67 -21.50 -0.77
C THR A 80 1.78 -20.56 -1.26
N ARG A 81 1.37 -19.36 -1.68
CA ARG A 81 2.23 -18.39 -2.37
C ARG A 81 2.14 -17.04 -1.70
N ALA A 82 3.28 -16.41 -1.45
CA ALA A 82 3.35 -14.99 -1.12
C ALA A 82 4.08 -14.24 -2.25
N SER A 83 3.63 -13.03 -2.54
CA SER A 83 4.24 -12.15 -3.53
C SER A 83 4.58 -10.83 -2.85
N TYR A 84 5.85 -10.45 -2.87
CA TYR A 84 6.31 -9.19 -2.30
C TYR A 84 6.79 -8.26 -3.40
N HIS A 85 6.24 -7.06 -3.39
CA HIS A 85 6.50 -6.00 -4.35
C HIS A 85 7.50 -5.03 -3.75
N ILE A 86 8.70 -4.96 -4.34
CA ILE A 86 9.76 -4.06 -3.91
C ILE A 86 9.76 -2.85 -4.87
N PRO A 87 9.42 -1.64 -4.38
CA PRO A 87 9.44 -0.44 -5.20
C PRO A 87 10.86 0.02 -5.49
N ASN A 88 11.06 0.69 -6.62
CA ASN A 88 12.30 1.37 -7.00
C ASN A 88 13.57 0.54 -6.74
N CYS A 89 13.60 -0.68 -7.27
CA CYS A 89 14.74 -1.58 -7.05
C CYS A 89 16.04 -0.99 -7.63
N LYS A 90 17.17 -1.27 -6.97
CA LYS A 90 18.51 -0.84 -7.40
C LYS A 90 18.81 -1.30 -8.83
N LYS A 91 19.62 -0.51 -9.54
CA LYS A 91 20.15 -0.92 -10.85
C LYS A 91 21.20 -2.01 -10.65
N ARG A 92 21.37 -2.89 -11.65
CA ARG A 92 22.38 -3.95 -11.64
C ARG A 92 22.31 -4.92 -10.45
N LEU A 93 21.10 -5.28 -10.01
CA LEU A 93 20.95 -6.29 -8.96
C LEU A 93 21.45 -7.65 -9.44
N THR A 94 22.38 -8.26 -8.70
CA THR A 94 22.85 -9.61 -9.00
C THR A 94 21.94 -10.67 -8.39
N TRP A 95 21.98 -11.89 -8.93
CA TRP A 95 21.24 -13.02 -8.38
C TRP A 95 21.56 -13.25 -6.89
N GLU A 96 22.84 -13.21 -6.53
CA GLU A 96 23.33 -13.41 -5.16
C GLU A 96 22.77 -12.37 -4.19
N GLN A 97 22.71 -11.10 -4.60
CA GLN A 97 22.13 -10.02 -3.77
C GLN A 97 20.66 -10.28 -3.49
N ILE A 98 19.90 -10.67 -4.53
CA ILE A 98 18.47 -10.96 -4.39
C ILE A 98 18.27 -12.19 -3.51
N ARG A 99 19.02 -13.28 -3.75
CA ARG A 99 18.94 -14.51 -2.95
C ARG A 99 19.31 -14.27 -1.49
N LYS A 100 20.36 -13.48 -1.21
CA LYS A 100 20.78 -13.13 0.15
C LYS A 100 19.73 -12.29 0.88
N ALA A 101 19.12 -11.33 0.19
CA ALA A 101 18.06 -10.49 0.77
C ALA A 101 16.73 -11.25 0.96
N ALA A 102 16.41 -12.16 0.04
CA ALA A 102 15.21 -12.99 0.03
C ALA A 102 15.42 -14.33 0.77
N ALA A 103 15.99 -14.29 1.97
CA ALA A 103 16.20 -15.49 2.78
C ALA A 103 14.86 -16.19 3.13
N PRO A 104 14.84 -17.52 3.28
CA PRO A 104 13.67 -18.23 3.77
C PRO A 104 13.23 -17.71 5.15
N PHE A 105 11.92 -17.62 5.37
CA PHE A 105 11.33 -17.13 6.61
C PHE A 105 10.00 -17.84 6.87
N THR A 106 9.44 -17.68 8.07
CA THR A 106 8.14 -18.25 8.45
C THR A 106 7.06 -17.20 8.24
N TRP A 107 6.13 -17.49 7.34
CA TRP A 107 4.95 -16.67 7.08
C TRP A 107 3.92 -16.87 8.20
N GLY A 108 3.22 -15.82 8.61
CA GLY A 108 2.23 -15.89 9.69
C GLY A 108 1.36 -14.63 9.80
N GLU A 109 0.85 -14.37 11.00
CA GLU A 109 -0.15 -13.34 11.29
C GLU A 109 0.38 -11.91 11.31
N TYR A 110 1.66 -11.70 11.67
CA TYR A 110 2.22 -10.37 11.87
C TYR A 110 2.50 -9.67 10.54
N ARG A 111 1.88 -8.52 10.30
CA ARG A 111 2.11 -7.71 9.11
C ARG A 111 3.05 -6.56 9.42
N ALA A 112 4.26 -6.59 8.87
CA ALA A 112 5.16 -5.44 8.85
C ALA A 112 4.95 -4.63 7.56
N THR A 113 4.62 -3.35 7.70
CA THR A 113 4.44 -2.38 6.61
C THR A 113 5.52 -1.30 6.71
N ALA A 114 6.38 -1.21 5.71
CA ALA A 114 7.36 -0.15 5.55
C ALA A 114 6.89 0.89 4.54
N THR A 115 6.83 2.16 4.97
CA THR A 115 6.69 3.31 4.08
C THR A 115 8.07 3.77 3.65
N MET A 116 8.30 3.78 2.34
CA MET A 116 9.55 4.13 1.69
C MET A 116 9.64 5.64 1.42
N SER A 117 10.84 6.16 1.20
CA SER A 117 11.09 7.58 0.89
C SER A 117 10.41 8.09 -0.38
N SER A 118 10.02 7.19 -1.29
CA SER A 118 9.24 7.52 -2.48
C SER A 118 7.74 7.72 -2.22
N GLY A 119 7.27 7.54 -0.98
CA GLY A 119 5.86 7.52 -0.61
C GLY A 119 5.16 6.16 -0.85
N ARG A 120 5.88 5.18 -1.40
CA ARG A 120 5.37 3.82 -1.58
C ARG A 120 5.45 2.97 -0.32
N GLN A 121 4.69 1.90 -0.29
CA GLN A 121 4.67 0.96 0.82
C GLN A 121 5.11 -0.44 0.37
N MET A 122 5.78 -1.15 1.26
CA MET A 122 6.08 -2.57 1.15
C MET A 122 5.51 -3.26 2.38
N ALA A 123 4.79 -4.37 2.17
CA ALA A 123 4.21 -5.14 3.26
C ALA A 123 4.70 -6.58 3.19
N VAL A 124 5.10 -7.13 4.34
CA VAL A 124 5.53 -8.51 4.51
C VAL A 124 4.84 -9.10 5.73
N TYR A 125 4.54 -10.38 5.66
CA TYR A 125 3.97 -11.14 6.76
C TYR A 125 5.04 -12.06 7.37
N GLY A 126 5.07 -12.17 8.69
CA GLY A 126 5.97 -13.05 9.44
C GLY A 126 5.25 -13.79 10.57
N SER A 127 5.86 -14.85 11.07
CA SER A 127 5.33 -15.61 12.21
C SER A 127 5.48 -14.89 13.54
N THR A 128 6.46 -13.99 13.63
CA THR A 128 6.68 -13.10 14.77
C THR A 128 6.88 -11.66 14.31
N LYS A 129 6.67 -10.69 15.21
CA LYS A 129 6.92 -9.27 14.95
C LYS A 129 8.37 -9.03 14.48
N GLU A 130 9.33 -9.63 15.16
CA GLU A 130 10.75 -9.47 14.87
C GLU A 130 11.13 -10.06 13.51
N GLU A 131 10.60 -11.23 13.18
CA GLU A 131 10.83 -11.87 11.89
C GLU A 131 10.24 -11.02 10.75
N ALA A 132 9.01 -10.53 10.89
CA ALA A 132 8.39 -9.66 9.90
C ALA A 132 9.24 -8.40 9.67
N VAL A 133 9.73 -7.76 10.74
CA VAL A 133 10.62 -6.59 10.65
C VAL A 133 11.94 -6.93 9.96
N LYS A 134 12.55 -8.06 10.31
CA LYS A 134 13.81 -8.52 9.72
C LYS A 134 13.66 -8.75 8.21
N VAL A 135 12.59 -9.41 7.77
CA VAL A 135 12.34 -9.70 6.35
C VAL A 135 12.00 -8.42 5.58
N VAL A 136 11.20 -7.51 6.13
CA VAL A 136 10.96 -6.19 5.49
C VAL A 136 12.27 -5.44 5.30
N ARG A 137 13.12 -5.40 6.33
CA ARG A 137 14.42 -4.71 6.25
C ARG A 137 15.35 -5.38 5.25
N SER A 138 15.40 -6.71 5.20
CA SER A 138 16.23 -7.43 4.23
C SER A 138 15.79 -7.18 2.80
N LEU A 139 14.49 -7.24 2.51
CA LEU A 139 13.94 -6.94 1.18
C LEU A 139 14.12 -5.46 0.80
N ALA A 140 14.02 -4.54 1.76
CA ALA A 140 14.23 -3.12 1.52
C ALA A 140 15.66 -2.79 1.08
N THR A 141 16.65 -3.64 1.39
CA THR A 141 18.03 -3.45 0.91
C THR A 141 18.15 -3.52 -0.63
N LEU A 142 17.20 -4.16 -1.30
CA LEU A 142 17.12 -4.26 -2.76
C LEU A 142 16.55 -2.99 -3.41
N SER A 143 15.92 -2.12 -2.63
CA SER A 143 15.38 -0.83 -3.05
C SER A 143 16.43 0.28 -2.95
N VAL A 144 16.32 1.30 -3.82
CA VAL A 144 17.06 2.56 -3.70
C VAL A 144 16.48 3.42 -2.57
N ASP A 145 15.16 3.34 -2.38
CA ASP A 145 14.46 4.08 -1.34
C ASP A 145 14.83 3.59 0.06
N LYS A 146 14.89 4.52 1.01
CA LYS A 146 15.08 4.24 2.44
C LYS A 146 13.72 4.06 3.13
N ILE A 147 13.67 3.26 4.18
CA ILE A 147 12.48 3.14 5.03
C ILE A 147 12.36 4.43 5.85
N VAL A 148 11.24 5.14 5.70
CA VAL A 148 10.91 6.35 6.48
C VAL A 148 10.12 5.96 7.73
N LYS A 149 9.16 5.04 7.58
CA LYS A 149 8.30 4.60 8.65
C LYS A 149 8.12 3.10 8.58
N LEU A 150 8.19 2.43 9.72
CA LEU A 150 7.91 1.00 9.83
C LEU A 150 6.80 0.81 10.86
N ARG A 151 5.74 0.10 10.49
CA ARG A 151 4.63 -0.29 11.37
C ARG A 151 4.50 -1.79 11.36
N VAL A 152 4.23 -2.38 12.52
CA VAL A 152 3.85 -3.79 12.64
C VAL A 152 2.44 -3.81 13.20
N SER A 153 1.56 -4.55 12.54
CA SER A 153 0.19 -4.76 12.98
C SER A 153 -0.08 -6.24 13.12
N ASP A 154 -0.90 -6.57 14.10
CA ASP A 154 -1.34 -7.93 14.41
C ASP A 154 -2.80 -8.03 13.94
N ASP A 155 -3.18 -9.14 13.32
CA ASP A 155 -4.56 -9.34 12.89
C ASP A 155 -5.39 -9.81 14.13
N VAL A 156 -5.90 -8.87 14.93
CA VAL A 156 -6.53 -9.13 16.26
C VAL A 156 -7.91 -9.80 16.18
N GLN A 157 -8.64 -9.60 15.09
CA GLN A 157 -9.93 -10.25 14.84
C GLN A 157 -9.97 -10.73 13.40
N VAL A 158 -9.89 -12.05 13.22
CA VAL A 158 -9.94 -12.71 11.92
C VAL A 158 -10.92 -13.86 12.03
N ASP A 159 -11.73 -14.04 10.98
CA ASP A 159 -12.55 -15.25 10.85
C ASP A 159 -11.66 -16.50 11.02
N PRO A 160 -12.09 -17.53 11.77
CA PRO A 160 -11.28 -18.73 12.01
C PRO A 160 -10.72 -19.36 10.72
N ASP A 161 -11.50 -19.34 9.64
CA ASP A 161 -11.12 -19.89 8.34
C ASP A 161 -10.05 -19.07 7.59
N LYS A 162 -9.81 -17.83 8.01
CA LYS A 162 -8.83 -16.90 7.41
C LYS A 162 -7.56 -16.78 8.26
N ILE A 163 -7.44 -17.57 9.32
CA ILE A 163 -6.24 -17.58 10.16
C ILE A 163 -5.03 -18.02 9.35
N LYS A 164 -3.95 -17.25 9.45
CA LYS A 164 -2.69 -17.53 8.77
C LYS A 164 -1.86 -18.47 9.62
N LEU A 165 -1.84 -19.75 9.26
CA LEU A 165 -1.01 -20.73 9.95
C LEU A 165 0.49 -20.47 9.71
N PRO A 166 1.33 -20.49 10.76
CA PRO A 166 2.78 -20.38 10.63
C PRO A 166 3.33 -21.41 9.63
N THR A 167 3.82 -20.93 8.48
CA THR A 167 4.27 -21.79 7.38
C THR A 167 5.61 -21.30 6.85
N ARG A 168 6.58 -22.19 6.68
CA ARG A 168 7.90 -21.80 6.16
C ARG A 168 7.86 -21.54 4.66
N TYR A 169 8.35 -20.38 4.24
CA TYR A 169 8.31 -19.90 2.87
C TYR A 169 9.72 -19.75 2.32
N TYR A 170 9.90 -20.17 1.07
CA TYR A 170 11.17 -20.21 0.37
C TYR A 170 11.11 -19.35 -0.91
N PRO A 171 12.18 -18.60 -1.24
CA PRO A 171 12.23 -17.80 -2.45
C PRO A 171 12.22 -18.71 -3.70
N CYS A 172 11.34 -18.42 -4.66
CA CYS A 172 11.26 -19.21 -5.89
C CYS A 172 11.72 -18.43 -7.12
N TYR A 173 11.14 -17.25 -7.36
CA TYR A 173 11.48 -16.45 -8.53
C TYR A 173 11.34 -14.98 -8.25
N ALA A 174 12.24 -14.20 -8.85
CA ALA A 174 12.17 -12.76 -8.89
C ALA A 174 11.78 -12.33 -10.31
N THR A 175 10.84 -11.40 -10.43
CA THR A 175 10.46 -10.80 -11.71
C THR A 175 10.75 -9.31 -11.64
N LEU A 176 11.72 -8.87 -12.44
CA LEU A 176 12.00 -7.46 -12.65
C LEU A 176 11.06 -6.94 -13.73
N ILE A 177 10.29 -5.91 -13.41
CA ILE A 177 9.46 -5.15 -14.33
C ILE A 177 10.08 -3.75 -14.42
N ALA A 178 10.56 -3.37 -15.59
CA ALA A 178 11.15 -2.05 -15.83
C ALA A 178 10.34 -1.29 -16.87
N GLU A 179 10.09 -0.02 -16.62
CA GLU A 179 9.57 0.92 -17.61
C GLU A 179 10.74 1.66 -18.29
N PRO A 180 10.72 1.80 -19.62
CA PRO A 180 11.76 2.52 -20.33
C PRO A 180 11.66 4.01 -19.99
N THR A 181 12.65 4.51 -19.26
CA THR A 181 12.86 5.93 -19.03
C THR A 181 14.04 6.42 -19.85
N ASP A 182 13.99 7.68 -20.27
CA ASP A 182 15.16 8.35 -20.84
C ASP A 182 16.21 8.64 -19.76
N LEU A 183 17.40 9.08 -20.16
CA LEU A 183 18.49 9.47 -19.25
C LEU A 183 18.05 10.48 -18.18
N ALA A 184 17.03 11.30 -18.49
CA ALA A 184 16.43 12.28 -17.59
C ALA A 184 15.26 11.73 -16.72
N GLY A 185 15.00 10.42 -16.71
CA GLY A 185 13.88 9.80 -15.96
C GLY A 185 12.48 10.05 -16.54
N LYS A 186 12.40 10.78 -17.66
CA LYS A 186 11.14 11.05 -18.36
C LYS A 186 10.69 9.81 -19.14
N PRO A 187 9.37 9.58 -19.29
CA PRO A 187 8.89 8.52 -20.15
C PRO A 187 9.33 8.83 -21.57
N ARG A 188 9.86 7.84 -22.28
CA ARG A 188 10.07 7.97 -23.72
C ARG A 188 8.76 8.38 -24.38
N GLN A 189 8.77 9.41 -25.22
CA GLN A 189 7.56 9.80 -25.95
C GLN A 189 7.25 8.82 -27.10
N GLY A 190 5.97 8.69 -27.47
CA GLY A 190 5.49 7.89 -28.61
C GLY A 190 5.03 6.47 -28.28
N LYS A 191 4.80 5.62 -29.29
CA LYS A 191 4.25 4.25 -29.14
C LYS A 191 5.10 3.32 -28.25
N LYS A 192 6.38 3.63 -28.05
CA LYS A 192 7.31 2.87 -27.18
C LYS A 192 7.30 3.33 -25.71
N ALA A 193 6.54 4.38 -25.36
CA ALA A 193 6.43 4.94 -24.00
C ALA A 193 6.00 3.94 -22.93
N TYR A 194 5.24 2.92 -23.32
CA TYR A 194 4.59 1.97 -22.42
C TYR A 194 5.15 0.54 -22.49
N GLY A 195 6.25 0.32 -23.21
CA GLY A 195 6.84 -1.00 -23.38
C GLY A 195 7.46 -1.52 -22.07
N LYS A 196 6.69 -2.22 -21.23
CA LYS A 196 7.21 -2.81 -19.99
C LYS A 196 8.07 -4.02 -20.29
N THR A 197 9.35 -3.96 -19.95
CA THR A 197 10.24 -5.11 -20.05
C THR A 197 10.10 -5.96 -18.79
N ARG A 198 9.87 -7.27 -18.97
CA ARG A 198 9.79 -8.24 -17.87
C ARG A 198 10.93 -9.23 -18.00
N ARG A 199 11.82 -9.29 -16.99
CA ARG A 199 12.85 -10.32 -16.89
C ARG A 199 12.62 -11.13 -15.63
N ARG A 200 12.48 -12.44 -15.78
CA ARG A 200 12.31 -13.37 -14.66
C ARG A 200 13.64 -14.06 -14.38
N LEU A 201 13.93 -14.22 -13.11
CA LEU A 201 15.11 -14.90 -12.59
C LEU A 201 14.66 -15.98 -11.60
N ASP A 202 15.19 -17.19 -11.75
CA ASP A 202 14.99 -18.29 -10.79
C ASP A 202 15.90 -18.06 -9.58
N LEU A 203 15.36 -18.14 -8.37
CA LEU A 203 16.13 -17.97 -7.13
C LEU A 203 16.54 -19.30 -6.51
N TYR A 204 15.94 -20.41 -6.96
CA TYR A 204 16.24 -21.74 -6.45
C TYR A 204 17.58 -22.25 -7.00
N ARG A 205 17.75 -22.22 -8.33
CA ARG A 205 19.00 -22.58 -9.02
C ARG A 205 19.85 -21.33 -9.27
N GLU A 206 21.16 -21.47 -9.14
CA GLU A 206 22.08 -20.45 -9.63
C GLU A 206 21.94 -20.40 -11.16
N PRO A 207 21.72 -19.21 -11.75
CA PRO A 207 21.65 -19.06 -13.18
C PRO A 207 23.06 -19.22 -13.78
N ASP A 208 23.15 -19.89 -14.93
CA ASP A 208 24.38 -19.96 -15.70
C ASP A 208 24.84 -18.56 -16.14
N ASP A 209 23.87 -17.70 -16.47
CA ASP A 209 24.09 -16.29 -16.76
C ASP A 209 24.11 -15.46 -15.46
N LYS A 210 25.32 -15.08 -15.03
CA LYS A 210 25.55 -14.20 -13.88
C LYS A 210 25.36 -12.71 -14.19
N SER A 211 24.88 -12.37 -15.40
CA SER A 211 24.66 -10.98 -15.77
C SER A 211 23.69 -10.29 -14.80
N PRO A 212 23.99 -9.05 -14.37
CA PRO A 212 23.12 -8.33 -13.47
C PRO A 212 21.75 -8.09 -14.12
N LEU A 213 20.71 -8.06 -13.28
CA LEU A 213 19.36 -7.72 -13.72
C LEU A 213 19.30 -6.22 -14.06
N GLY A 214 19.47 -5.90 -15.34
CA GLY A 214 19.17 -4.61 -15.97
C GLY A 214 20.05 -3.44 -15.55
#